data_AF-A0A397F5D9-F1
#
_entry.id   AF-A0A397F5D9-F1
#
_cell.length_a   1.000
_cell.length_b   1.000
_cell.length_c   1.000
_cell.angle_alpha   90.00
_cell.angle_beta   90.00
_cell.angle_gamma   90.00
#
_symmetry.space_group_name_H-M   'P 1'
#
loop_
_entity.id
_entity.type
_entity.pdbx_description
1 polymer ?
#
loop_
_entity_poly.entity_id
_entity_poly.type
_entity_poly.pdbx_seq_one_letter_code
_entity_poly.pdbx_strand_id
1 'polypeptide(L)'
;MLYVFVDITIDVSHFATAMHVAVTELKHHFHDIVVPQAKPLSPGEVLGCTSPQFPDRDALVFVADGRFHLESAMIANPSVKAFRYDPYPKVLSYQRQIYGREAIDRAKSAQTFGIIMGTLGRQGSPVILNHLTSMLDSCGKTYFTLLLSEIFPDKCPCVIGSTLIEVTH
;
A
#
# COMPACT_ATOMS: atom_id res chain seq x y z
N MET A 1 -17.71 -9.06 10.71
CA MET A 1 -16.47 -9.85 10.84
C MET A 1 -15.27 -8.94 10.60
N LEU A 2 -14.30 -8.91 11.54
CA LEU A 2 -13.31 -7.82 11.66
C LEU A 2 -11.87 -8.30 11.48
N TYR A 3 -11.10 -7.68 10.59
CA TYR A 3 -9.63 -7.75 10.62
C TYR A 3 -9.05 -6.70 11.53
N VAL A 4 -7.95 -7.01 12.22
CA VAL A 4 -7.15 -6.01 12.93
C VAL A 4 -5.70 -6.11 12.42
N PHE A 5 -5.16 -5.01 11.91
CA PHE A 5 -3.76 -4.91 11.53
C PHE A 5 -3.02 -3.83 12.29
N VAL A 6 -1.70 -3.94 12.33
CA VAL A 6 -0.78 -2.97 12.86
C VAL A 6 0.15 -2.50 11.74
N ASP A 7 0.24 -1.18 11.55
CA ASP A 7 1.34 -0.54 10.84
C ASP A 7 2.47 -0.29 11.83
N ILE A 8 3.64 -0.84 11.57
CA ILE A 8 4.81 -0.65 12.43
C ILE A 8 5.83 0.14 11.62
N THR A 9 5.96 1.42 11.94
CA THR A 9 7.21 2.14 11.67
C THR A 9 7.90 2.65 12.92
N ILE A 10 7.24 2.74 14.09
CA ILE A 10 7.84 3.48 15.24
C ILE A 10 7.73 2.79 16.63
N ASP A 11 6.72 1.97 16.95
CA ASP A 11 6.66 1.31 18.28
C ASP A 11 5.80 0.02 18.33
N VAL A 12 6.43 -1.11 18.03
CA VAL A 12 5.81 -2.46 18.05
C VAL A 12 5.06 -2.74 19.36
N SER A 13 5.60 -2.27 20.50
CA SER A 13 5.11 -2.62 21.83
C SER A 13 3.80 -1.91 22.19
N HIS A 14 3.70 -0.61 21.85
CA HIS A 14 2.47 0.15 22.05
C HIS A 14 1.36 -0.31 21.12
N PHE A 15 1.69 -0.61 19.86
CA PHE A 15 0.70 -1.03 18.88
C PHE A 15 0.16 -2.45 19.14
N ALA A 16 1.01 -3.38 19.58
CA ALA A 16 0.56 -4.71 20.00
C ALA A 16 -0.41 -4.66 21.19
N THR A 17 -0.17 -3.75 22.14
CA THR A 17 -1.05 -3.51 23.29
C THR A 17 -2.38 -2.91 22.83
N ALA A 18 -2.35 -1.88 21.98
CA ALA A 18 -3.56 -1.25 21.44
C ALA A 18 -4.42 -2.25 20.63
N MET A 19 -3.78 -3.14 19.86
CA MET A 19 -4.47 -4.23 19.16
C MET A 19 -5.15 -5.20 20.15
N HIS A 20 -4.48 -5.64 21.22
CA HIS A 20 -5.10 -6.53 22.20
C HIS A 20 -6.32 -5.89 22.87
N VAL A 21 -6.22 -4.60 23.21
CA VAL A 21 -7.35 -3.82 23.75
C VAL A 21 -8.49 -3.76 22.73
N ALA A 22 -8.20 -3.38 21.48
CA ALA A 22 -9.19 -3.29 20.42
C ALA A 22 -9.89 -4.64 20.17
N VAL A 23 -9.14 -5.74 20.07
CA VAL A 23 -9.69 -7.09 19.88
C VAL A 23 -10.55 -7.50 21.07
N THR A 24 -10.12 -7.21 22.30
CA THR A 24 -10.90 -7.54 23.52
C THR A 24 -12.24 -6.83 23.51
N GLU A 25 -12.27 -5.53 23.24
CA GLU A 25 -13.51 -4.77 23.17
C GLU A 25 -14.41 -5.21 22.01
N LEU A 26 -13.82 -5.44 20.84
CA LEU A 26 -14.57 -5.82 19.65
C LEU A 26 -15.19 -7.22 19.79
N LYS A 27 -14.55 -8.13 20.53
CA LYS A 27 -15.10 -9.47 20.83
C LYS A 27 -16.41 -9.42 21.61
N HIS A 28 -16.70 -8.34 22.34
CA HIS A 28 -18.00 -8.16 23.00
C HIS A 28 -19.13 -7.85 22.00
N HIS A 29 -18.79 -7.32 20.81
CA HIS A 29 -19.75 -6.86 19.80
C HIS A 29 -19.80 -7.75 18.56
N PHE A 30 -18.75 -8.53 18.29
CA PHE A 30 -18.64 -9.36 17.10
C PHE A 30 -18.20 -10.78 17.46
N HIS A 31 -18.91 -11.77 16.91
CA HIS A 31 -18.66 -13.19 17.19
C HIS A 31 -17.51 -13.80 16.38
N ASP A 32 -17.14 -13.19 15.25
CA ASP A 32 -16.05 -13.65 14.39
C ASP A 32 -15.05 -12.50 14.16
N ILE A 33 -13.91 -12.62 14.83
CA ILE A 33 -12.77 -11.71 14.76
C ILE A 33 -11.52 -12.54 14.53
N VAL A 34 -10.74 -12.17 13.52
CA VAL A 34 -9.50 -12.86 13.15
C VAL A 34 -8.36 -11.87 13.13
N VAL A 35 -7.27 -12.22 13.81
CA VAL A 35 -5.97 -11.54 13.70
C VAL A 35 -5.07 -12.42 12.83
N PRO A 36 -4.87 -12.08 11.56
CA PRO A 36 -4.10 -12.91 10.63
C PRO A 36 -2.60 -12.85 10.95
N GLN A 37 -1.85 -13.87 10.52
CA GLN A 37 -0.40 -13.90 10.64
C GLN A 37 0.23 -14.37 9.33
N ALA A 38 1.04 -13.52 8.71
CA ALA A 38 1.86 -13.88 7.56
C ALA A 38 3.31 -14.10 8.03
N LYS A 39 3.75 -15.36 8.13
CA LYS A 39 5.12 -15.67 8.58
C LYS A 39 6.16 -15.05 7.63
N PRO A 40 7.28 -14.50 8.13
CA PRO A 40 7.80 -14.61 9.51
C PRO A 40 7.27 -13.56 10.51
N LEU A 41 6.28 -12.76 10.13
CA LEU A 41 5.75 -11.68 10.97
C LEU A 41 4.92 -12.19 12.15
N SER A 42 4.77 -11.36 13.18
CA SER A 42 3.89 -11.62 14.32
C SER A 42 2.41 -11.51 13.90
N PRO A 43 1.48 -12.09 14.66
CA PRO A 43 0.05 -11.92 14.38
C PRO A 43 -0.35 -10.43 14.36
N GLY A 44 -1.07 -10.02 13.33
CA GLY A 44 -1.54 -8.65 13.13
C GLY A 44 -0.55 -7.73 12.40
N GLU A 45 0.67 -8.18 12.12
CA GLU A 45 1.68 -7.39 11.41
C GLU A 45 1.51 -7.46 9.87
N VAL A 46 1.74 -6.34 9.19
CA VAL A 46 1.71 -6.23 7.72
C VAL A 46 2.92 -5.46 7.21
N LEU A 47 3.37 -5.82 6.02
CA LEU A 47 4.31 -5.05 5.22
C LEU A 47 3.62 -4.58 3.93
N GLY A 48 3.95 -3.38 3.47
CA GLY A 48 3.27 -2.74 2.34
C GLY A 48 3.30 -3.51 1.02
N CYS A 49 4.39 -4.25 0.77
CA CYS A 49 4.59 -5.01 -0.47
C CYS A 49 3.89 -6.38 -0.48
N THR A 50 3.33 -6.85 0.63
CA THR A 50 2.68 -8.17 0.74
C THR A 50 1.42 -8.09 1.58
N SER A 51 0.38 -7.49 1.02
CA SER A 51 -0.94 -7.42 1.65
C SER A 51 -1.69 -8.75 1.55
N PRO A 52 -2.16 -9.32 2.67
CA PRO A 52 -2.95 -10.56 2.66
C PRO A 52 -4.36 -10.34 2.09
N GLN A 53 -4.97 -11.43 1.61
CA GLN A 53 -6.36 -11.45 1.15
C GLN A 53 -7.32 -11.85 2.27
N PHE A 54 -8.54 -11.31 2.22
CA PHE A 54 -9.57 -11.37 3.24
C PHE A 54 -10.87 -11.94 2.68
N PRO A 55 -10.89 -13.21 2.24
CA PRO A 55 -12.10 -13.81 1.70
C PRO A 55 -13.20 -13.82 2.77
N ASP A 56 -14.42 -13.53 2.30
CA ASP A 56 -15.68 -13.64 3.04
C ASP A 56 -15.88 -12.66 4.19
N ARG A 57 -15.22 -11.49 4.20
CA ARG A 57 -15.20 -10.62 5.40
C ARG A 57 -15.84 -9.26 5.17
N ASP A 58 -16.65 -8.83 6.15
CA ASP A 58 -17.41 -7.59 6.03
C ASP A 58 -16.53 -6.35 6.18
N ALA A 59 -15.57 -6.41 7.11
CA ALA A 59 -14.81 -5.25 7.52
C ALA A 59 -13.39 -5.57 8.00
N LEU A 60 -12.57 -4.54 7.91
CA LEU A 60 -11.17 -4.46 8.29
C LEU A 60 -11.02 -3.23 9.19
N VAL A 61 -10.41 -3.40 10.35
CA VAL A 61 -9.90 -2.34 11.22
C VAL A 61 -8.37 -2.37 11.17
N PHE A 62 -7.77 -1.21 10.99
CA PHE A 62 -6.34 -1.07 10.85
C PHE A 62 -5.85 -0.11 11.94
N VAL A 63 -5.03 -0.60 12.85
CA VAL A 63 -4.50 0.14 14.00
C VAL A 63 -3.17 0.77 13.58
N ALA A 64 -3.23 2.05 13.21
CA ALA A 64 -2.10 2.78 12.65
C ALA A 64 -2.33 4.30 12.70
N ASP A 65 -1.24 5.04 12.85
CA ASP A 65 -1.17 6.48 12.61
C ASP A 65 -0.97 6.82 11.12
N GLY A 66 -0.48 5.86 10.33
CA GLY A 66 -0.33 5.92 8.87
C GLY A 66 -1.51 5.34 8.08
N ARG A 67 -1.44 5.40 6.74
CA ARG A 67 -2.43 4.79 5.81
C ARG A 67 -1.79 3.92 4.73
N PHE A 68 -0.47 3.88 4.60
CA PHE A 68 0.20 3.26 3.46
C PHE A 68 -0.07 1.74 3.38
N HIS A 69 0.16 1.02 4.47
CA HIS A 69 -0.13 -0.42 4.54
C HIS A 69 -1.62 -0.74 4.44
N LEU A 70 -2.47 0.14 4.98
CA LEU A 70 -3.92 0.02 4.83
C LEU A 70 -4.38 0.15 3.39
N GLU A 71 -3.83 1.12 2.64
CA GLU A 71 -4.18 1.33 1.24
C GLU A 71 -3.81 0.11 0.39
N SER A 72 -2.65 -0.50 0.64
CA SER A 72 -2.25 -1.77 0.00
C SER A 72 -3.25 -2.89 0.31
N ALA A 73 -3.66 -3.03 1.58
CA ALA A 73 -4.65 -4.02 1.99
C ALA A 73 -6.04 -3.77 1.37
N MET A 74 -6.44 -2.51 1.22
CA MET A 74 -7.69 -2.13 0.55
C MET A 74 -7.63 -2.45 -0.94
N ILE A 75 -6.51 -2.19 -1.62
CA ILE A 75 -6.31 -2.52 -3.05
C ILE A 75 -6.45 -4.03 -3.27
N ALA A 76 -5.86 -4.85 -2.41
CA ALA A 76 -5.99 -6.30 -2.47
C ALA A 76 -7.40 -6.82 -2.15
N ASN A 77 -8.21 -6.03 -1.42
CA ASN A 77 -9.51 -6.44 -0.87
C ASN A 77 -10.62 -5.38 -1.10
N PRO A 78 -10.97 -5.06 -2.35
CA PRO A 78 -11.81 -3.91 -2.67
C PRO A 78 -13.26 -4.00 -2.17
N SER A 79 -13.76 -5.21 -1.89
CA SER A 79 -15.11 -5.44 -1.36
C SER A 79 -15.20 -5.31 0.17
N VAL A 80 -14.07 -5.28 0.88
CA VAL A 80 -14.02 -5.27 2.35
C VAL A 80 -14.04 -3.84 2.85
N LYS A 81 -14.94 -3.52 3.79
CA LYS A 81 -15.00 -2.17 4.38
C LYS A 81 -13.77 -1.92 5.24
N ALA A 82 -13.01 -0.87 4.96
CA ALA A 82 -11.82 -0.53 5.75
C ALA A 82 -12.09 0.59 6.76
N PHE A 83 -11.58 0.41 7.97
CA PHE A 83 -11.57 1.37 9.05
C PHE A 83 -10.15 1.49 9.57
N ARG A 84 -9.78 2.68 10.04
CA ARG A 84 -8.49 2.93 10.69
C ARG A 84 -8.71 3.45 12.09
N TYR A 85 -8.13 2.79 13.08
CA TYR A 85 -8.00 3.28 14.44
C TYR A 85 -6.61 3.87 14.65
N ASP A 86 -6.55 5.17 14.90
CA ASP A 86 -5.30 5.84 15.23
C ASP A 86 -5.13 5.87 16.76
N PRO A 87 -4.14 5.17 17.34
CA PRO A 87 -4.02 5.03 18.78
C PRO A 87 -3.62 6.32 19.49
N TYR A 88 -3.06 7.31 18.78
CA TYR A 88 -2.66 8.59 19.37
C TYR A 88 -3.86 9.50 19.68
N PRO A 89 -4.69 9.91 18.70
CA PRO A 89 -5.91 10.66 18.95
C PRO A 89 -7.09 9.75 19.40
N LYS A 90 -6.92 8.41 19.36
CA LYS A 90 -7.94 7.41 19.67
C LYS A 90 -9.19 7.52 18.78
N VAL A 91 -8.97 7.78 17.49
CA VAL A 91 -10.03 7.99 16.51
C VAL A 91 -10.16 6.78 15.60
N LEU A 92 -11.36 6.20 15.54
CA LEU A 92 -11.75 5.23 14.52
C LEU A 92 -12.39 5.98 13.33
N SER A 93 -11.87 5.76 12.14
CA SER A 93 -12.29 6.46 10.91
C SER A 93 -12.58 5.48 9.79
N TYR A 94 -13.65 5.68 9.04
CA TYR A 94 -13.92 4.91 7.83
C TYR A 94 -12.97 5.35 6.70
N GLN A 95 -12.35 4.40 6.02
CA GLN A 95 -11.34 4.65 5.01
C GLN A 95 -11.89 4.30 3.64
N ARG A 96 -11.81 5.26 2.72
CA ARG A 96 -12.22 5.09 1.32
C ARG A 96 -10.97 4.97 0.46
N GLN A 97 -11.00 4.07 -0.52
CA GLN A 97 -9.93 4.01 -1.50
C GLN A 97 -9.88 5.32 -2.26
N ILE A 98 -8.74 6.00 -2.14
CA ILE A 98 -8.42 7.15 -2.98
C ILE A 98 -7.60 6.60 -4.14
N TYR A 99 -8.29 6.22 -5.21
CA TYR A 99 -7.59 5.99 -6.46
C TYR A 99 -7.09 7.33 -6.96
N GLY A 100 -5.81 7.40 -7.34
CA GLY A 100 -5.26 8.52 -8.11
C GLY A 100 -5.84 8.55 -9.54
N ARG A 101 -7.18 8.55 -9.69
CA ARG A 101 -7.86 8.57 -10.99
C ARG A 101 -7.40 9.76 -11.82
N GLU A 102 -7.20 10.91 -11.20
CA GLU A 102 -6.65 12.08 -11.89
C GLU A 102 -5.26 11.82 -12.48
N ALA A 103 -4.38 11.14 -11.74
CA ALA A 103 -3.05 10.78 -12.24
C ALA A 103 -3.15 9.77 -13.39
N ILE A 104 -4.03 8.77 -13.27
CA ILE A 104 -4.30 7.77 -14.31
C ILE A 104 -4.89 8.43 -15.56
N ASP A 105 -5.86 9.32 -15.39
CA ASP A 105 -6.55 10.00 -16.50
C ASP A 105 -5.60 10.96 -17.23
N ARG A 106 -4.72 11.65 -16.50
CA ARG A 106 -3.62 12.41 -17.10
C ARG A 106 -2.67 11.49 -17.88
N ALA A 107 -2.27 10.36 -17.28
CA ALA A 107 -1.35 9.40 -17.89
C ALA A 107 -1.88 8.79 -19.20
N LYS A 108 -3.19 8.58 -19.35
CA LYS A 108 -3.79 8.06 -20.59
C LYS A 108 -3.45 8.91 -21.83
N SER A 109 -3.33 10.22 -21.65
CA SER A 109 -3.01 11.15 -22.73
C SER A 109 -1.51 11.34 -22.99
N ALA A 110 -0.65 10.85 -22.08
CA ALA A 110 0.79 11.04 -22.17
C ALA A 110 1.39 10.30 -23.37
N GLN A 111 2.36 10.92 -24.02
CA GLN A 111 3.13 10.31 -25.12
C GLN A 111 4.48 9.78 -24.66
N THR A 112 5.03 10.39 -23.61
CA THR A 112 6.34 10.04 -23.04
C THR A 112 6.18 9.58 -21.59
N PHE A 113 6.83 8.47 -21.24
CA PHE A 113 6.85 7.90 -19.90
C PHE A 113 8.28 7.85 -19.33
N GLY A 114 8.46 8.29 -18.09
CA GLY A 114 9.69 8.08 -17.35
C GLY A 114 9.53 6.87 -16.43
N ILE A 115 10.36 5.85 -16.59
CA ILE A 115 10.30 4.63 -15.77
C ILE A 115 11.37 4.73 -14.69
N ILE A 116 10.96 4.77 -13.42
CA ILE A 116 11.89 4.79 -12.29
C ILE A 116 12.13 3.35 -11.84
N MET A 117 13.39 2.91 -11.83
CA MET A 117 13.80 1.63 -11.30
C MET A 117 14.69 1.85 -10.07
N GLY A 118 14.21 1.37 -8.92
CA GLY A 118 14.95 1.44 -7.66
C GLY A 118 16.20 0.56 -7.69
N THR A 119 17.35 1.10 -7.32
CA THR A 119 18.62 0.34 -7.24
C THR A 119 19.00 -0.06 -5.82
N LEU A 120 18.23 0.36 -4.81
CA LEU A 120 18.49 0.03 -3.41
C LEU A 120 17.86 -1.32 -3.03
N GLY A 121 18.67 -2.21 -2.44
CA GLY A 121 18.22 -3.52 -1.97
C GLY A 121 17.57 -4.36 -3.07
N ARG A 122 16.42 -4.97 -2.76
CA ARG A 122 15.60 -5.75 -3.71
C ARG A 122 14.35 -4.98 -4.14
N GLN A 123 14.50 -3.71 -4.53
CA GLN A 123 13.39 -2.87 -4.99
C GLN A 123 13.20 -2.90 -6.51
N GLY A 124 14.27 -2.96 -7.31
CA GLY A 124 14.17 -2.95 -8.78
C GLY A 124 14.11 -4.34 -9.42
N SER A 125 13.16 -4.52 -10.33
CA SER A 125 12.99 -5.76 -11.11
C SER A 125 13.23 -5.54 -12.61
N PRO A 126 14.34 -6.05 -13.19
CA PRO A 126 14.59 -5.97 -14.64
C PRO A 126 13.51 -6.66 -15.48
N VAL A 127 12.89 -7.71 -14.93
CA VAL A 127 11.81 -8.44 -15.60
C VAL A 127 10.58 -7.55 -15.76
N ILE A 128 10.19 -6.83 -14.70
CA ILE A 128 9.05 -5.91 -14.76
C ILE A 128 9.36 -4.73 -15.68
N LEU A 129 10.60 -4.20 -15.63
CA LEU A 129 11.02 -3.14 -16.53
C LEU A 129 10.87 -3.56 -18.00
N ASN A 130 11.40 -4.72 -18.38
CA ASN A 130 11.32 -5.22 -19.76
C ASN A 130 9.86 -5.43 -20.21
N HIS A 131 9.00 -5.89 -19.31
CA HIS A 131 7.58 -6.03 -19.59
C HIS A 131 6.90 -4.67 -19.84
N LEU A 132 7.16 -3.69 -18.99
CA LEU A 132 6.61 -2.33 -19.13
C LEU A 132 7.10 -1.63 -20.39
N THR A 133 8.39 -1.72 -20.70
CA THR A 133 8.95 -1.12 -21.92
C THR A 133 8.34 -1.75 -23.17
N SER A 134 8.18 -3.08 -23.20
CA SER A 134 7.52 -3.78 -24.30
C SER A 134 6.07 -3.33 -24.49
N MET A 135 5.32 -3.10 -23.40
CA MET A 135 3.96 -2.56 -23.46
C MET A 135 3.94 -1.14 -24.04
N LEU A 136 4.86 -0.28 -23.62
CA LEU A 136 4.97 1.09 -24.12
C LEU A 136 5.33 1.13 -25.60
N ASP A 137 6.28 0.29 -26.03
CA ASP A 137 6.66 0.12 -27.44
C ASP A 137 5.46 -0.33 -28.28
N SER A 138 4.68 -1.32 -27.80
CA SER A 138 3.48 -1.81 -28.51
C SER A 138 2.39 -0.73 -28.65
N CYS A 139 2.36 0.25 -27.75
CA CYS A 139 1.44 1.38 -27.77
C CYS A 139 2.01 2.60 -28.51
N GLY A 140 3.21 2.50 -29.10
CA GLY A 140 3.88 3.61 -29.78
C GLY A 140 4.25 4.76 -28.85
N LYS A 141 4.45 4.49 -27.56
CA LYS A 141 4.82 5.48 -26.54
C LYS A 141 6.33 5.55 -26.39
N THR A 142 6.87 6.75 -26.26
CA THR A 142 8.29 6.94 -25.97
C THR A 142 8.54 6.80 -24.48
N TYR A 143 9.73 6.34 -24.09
CA TYR A 143 10.09 6.24 -22.69
C TYR A 143 11.59 6.38 -22.44
N PHE A 144 11.94 6.63 -21.19
CA PHE A 144 13.31 6.58 -20.68
C PHE A 144 13.31 5.97 -19.28
N THR A 145 14.44 5.37 -18.89
CA THR A 145 14.58 4.73 -17.57
C THR A 145 15.51 5.55 -16.68
N LEU A 146 15.06 5.85 -15.47
CA LEU A 146 15.83 6.48 -14.40
C LEU A 146 16.19 5.43 -13.34
N LEU A 147 17.48 5.26 -13.08
CA LEU A 147 17.98 4.40 -12.00
C LEU A 147 18.26 5.27 -10.78
N LEU A 148 17.51 5.06 -9.69
CA LEU A 148 17.63 5.84 -8.46
C LEU A 148 17.77 4.91 -7.26
N SER A 149 18.69 5.21 -6.33
CA SER A 149 18.77 4.47 -5.07
C SER A 149 17.60 4.82 -4.15
N GLU A 150 17.15 6.08 -4.17
CA GLU A 150 16.06 6.58 -3.35
C GLU A 150 15.33 7.70 -4.11
N ILE A 151 13.99 7.69 -4.03
CA ILE A 151 13.13 8.67 -4.68
C ILE A 151 12.86 9.81 -3.68
N PHE A 152 13.31 11.01 -4.05
CA PHE A 152 13.00 12.22 -3.31
C PHE A 152 12.28 13.20 -4.23
N PRO A 153 11.31 13.98 -3.72
CA PRO A 153 10.64 15.02 -4.50
C PRO A 153 11.63 15.95 -5.21
N ASP A 154 12.72 16.31 -4.52
CA ASP A 154 13.75 17.24 -5.00
C ASP A 154 14.69 16.65 -6.06
N LYS A 155 14.68 15.32 -6.25
CA LYS A 155 15.44 14.63 -7.32
C LYS A 155 14.61 14.43 -8.60
N CYS A 156 13.30 14.67 -8.54
CA CYS A 156 12.37 14.63 -9.67
C CYS A 156 12.08 15.97 -10.42
N PRO A 157 12.83 17.10 -10.30
CA PRO A 157 12.54 18.30 -11.09
C PRO A 157 12.75 18.15 -12.60
N CYS A 158 13.52 17.16 -13.05
CA CYS A 158 13.99 17.08 -14.44
C CYS A 158 13.04 16.40 -15.42
N VAL A 159 11.82 16.05 -15.02
CA VAL A 159 10.86 15.34 -15.90
C VAL A 159 9.64 16.22 -16.18
N ILE A 160 9.89 17.37 -16.80
CA ILE A 160 8.81 18.24 -17.28
C ILE A 160 8.17 17.56 -18.51
N GLY A 161 6.89 17.20 -18.41
CA GLY A 161 6.09 16.71 -19.54
C GLY A 161 5.98 15.19 -19.70
N SER A 162 6.50 14.38 -18.77
CA SER A 162 6.34 12.91 -18.82
C SER A 162 5.59 12.36 -17.61
N THR A 163 4.84 11.28 -17.82
CA THR A 163 4.23 10.53 -16.71
C THR A 163 5.28 9.60 -16.11
N LEU A 164 5.44 9.64 -14.79
CA LEU A 164 6.35 8.76 -14.09
C LEU A 164 5.66 7.44 -13.71
N ILE A 165 6.31 6.33 -14.04
CA ILE A 165 5.95 4.99 -13.58
C ILE A 165 7.07 4.51 -12.67
N GLU A 166 6.76 4.28 -11.41
CA GLU A 166 7.69 3.64 -10.48
C GLU A 166 7.59 2.12 -10.60
N VAL A 167 8.73 1.46 -10.73
CA VAL A 167 8.84 0.00 -10.79
C VAL A 167 9.49 -0.49 -9.51
N THR A 168 8.66 -1.00 -8.63
CA THR A 168 9.06 -1.71 -7.42
C THR A 168 8.71 -3.20 -7.55
N HIS A 169 9.40 -4.01 -6.75
CA HIS A 169 9.24 -5.47 -6.67
C HIS A 169 7.88 -5.90 -6.09
#